data_AF-A0A6N9NZ07-F1
#
_entry.id   AF-A0A6N9NZ07-F1
#
_cell.length_a   1.000
_cell.length_b   1.000
_cell.length_c   1.000
_cell.angle_alpha   90.00
_cell.angle_beta   90.00
_cell.angle_gamma   90.00
#
_symmetry.space_group_name_H-M   'P 1'
#
loop_
_entity.id
_entity.type
_entity.pdbx_description
1 polymer ?
#
loop_
_entity_poly.entity_id
_entity_poly.type
_entity_poly.pdbx_seq_one_letter_code
_entity_poly.pdbx_strand_id
1 'polypeptide(L)'
;MSGLRFEDILINAGTDEFNRVTGYAEFPYFHQQIEVICYEGVTAEYAAQSIRWLAEVDEALVREICQYALYYLQDELESTSKGELLDEDIQRIEEPLEVLRYMEFCSLDIKIPKEPEIPVLNLSGGCDWQEDEGLHCLIKNGHVVYMGSWNDEDVWDERLLNDDKYLSNYVLYPQREVLRQKAAERLKQHPPKKIPHLEFAMNSPVRKFVEFVLVGAEHCTREEAWAKLEGTRLMALLQEDPSLAGEDASLLYRCYCMERDSGAEDMEVYLWEQTHLDL
;
A
#
# COMPACT_ATOMS: atom_id res chain seq x y z
N MET A 1 43.93 -4.23 -12.23
CA MET A 1 43.36 -4.40 -10.88
C MET A 1 42.06 -5.14 -11.07
N SER A 2 41.93 -6.38 -10.60
CA SER A 2 40.64 -7.07 -10.63
C SER A 2 39.70 -6.31 -9.70
N GLY A 3 38.59 -5.79 -10.24
CA GLY A 3 37.53 -5.17 -9.43
C GLY A 3 36.94 -6.18 -8.45
N LEU A 4 36.32 -5.69 -7.38
CA LEU A 4 35.64 -6.54 -6.41
C LEU A 4 34.48 -7.24 -7.12
N ARG A 5 34.20 -8.50 -6.80
CA ARG A 5 33.07 -9.23 -7.36
C ARG A 5 32.11 -9.65 -6.26
N PHE A 6 30.86 -9.92 -6.62
CA PHE A 6 29.83 -10.32 -5.66
C PHE A 6 30.16 -11.64 -4.96
N GLU A 7 30.81 -12.59 -5.65
CA GLU A 7 31.24 -13.87 -5.06
C GLU A 7 32.34 -13.70 -4.00
N ASP A 8 32.99 -12.53 -3.96
CA ASP A 8 34.02 -12.23 -2.97
C ASP A 8 33.41 -11.66 -1.66
N ILE A 9 32.11 -11.29 -1.66
CA ILE A 9 31.43 -10.63 -0.53
C ILE A 9 30.12 -11.31 -0.08
N LEU A 10 29.46 -12.06 -0.97
CA LEU A 10 28.23 -12.80 -0.67
C LEU A 10 28.49 -14.29 -0.60
N ILE A 11 27.88 -14.94 0.39
CA ILE A 11 27.83 -16.40 0.50
C ILE A 11 26.81 -16.91 -0.51
N ASN A 12 27.15 -17.94 -1.28
CA ASN A 12 26.28 -18.53 -2.31
C ASN A 12 25.74 -17.51 -3.33
N ALA A 13 26.60 -16.58 -3.76
CA ALA A 13 26.26 -15.59 -4.77
C ALA A 13 25.73 -16.25 -6.06
N GLY A 14 24.61 -15.73 -6.56
CA GLY A 14 23.92 -16.22 -7.75
C GLY A 14 23.09 -15.13 -8.42
N THR A 15 22.25 -15.54 -9.35
CA THR A 15 21.32 -14.65 -10.05
C THR A 15 19.93 -15.25 -9.98
N ASP A 16 18.94 -14.44 -9.60
CA ASP A 16 17.55 -14.88 -9.51
C ASP A 16 16.80 -14.79 -10.86
N GLU A 17 15.51 -15.11 -10.86
CA GLU A 17 14.66 -15.06 -12.06
C GLU A 17 14.44 -13.65 -12.62
N PHE A 18 14.77 -12.61 -11.85
CA PHE A 18 14.66 -11.20 -12.23
C PHE A 18 16.00 -10.60 -12.67
N ASN A 19 17.03 -11.43 -12.87
CA ASN A 19 18.41 -11.02 -13.17
C ASN A 19 19.07 -10.15 -12.07
N ARG A 20 18.58 -10.24 -10.83
CA ARG A 20 19.21 -9.59 -9.67
C ARG A 20 20.30 -10.50 -9.13
N VAL A 21 21.37 -9.92 -8.61
CA VAL A 21 22.40 -10.70 -7.92
C VAL A 21 21.93 -10.96 -6.50
N THR A 22 21.86 -12.23 -6.11
CA THR A 22 21.44 -12.64 -4.76
C THR A 22 22.52 -13.44 -4.07
N GLY A 23 22.45 -13.53 -2.76
CA GLY A 23 23.35 -14.33 -1.92
C GLY A 23 23.03 -14.07 -0.45
N TYR A 24 23.93 -14.44 0.45
CA TYR A 24 23.73 -14.27 1.88
C TYR A 24 24.87 -13.49 2.51
N ALA A 25 24.56 -12.71 3.55
CA ALA A 25 25.52 -12.06 4.42
C ALA A 25 25.11 -12.24 5.89
N GLU A 26 26.09 -12.23 6.79
CA GLU A 26 25.83 -12.23 8.22
C GLU A 26 25.26 -10.87 8.65
N PHE A 27 24.18 -10.90 9.44
CA PHE A 27 23.69 -9.77 10.22
C PHE A 27 24.17 -9.95 11.67
N PRO A 28 25.28 -9.31 12.07
CA PRO A 28 25.97 -9.65 13.31
C PRO A 28 25.15 -9.42 14.57
N TYR A 29 24.30 -8.39 14.60
CA TYR A 29 23.47 -8.07 15.76
C TYR A 29 22.53 -9.23 16.12
N PHE A 30 21.92 -9.86 15.11
CA PHE A 30 20.98 -10.97 15.28
C PHE A 30 21.65 -12.34 15.21
N HIS A 31 22.96 -12.40 14.93
CA HIS A 31 23.71 -13.64 14.74
C HIS A 31 23.05 -14.59 13.71
N GLN A 32 22.56 -14.01 12.60
CA GLN A 32 21.85 -14.75 11.56
C GLN A 32 22.33 -14.36 10.17
N GLN A 33 22.15 -15.27 9.21
CA GLN A 33 22.33 -14.95 7.79
C GLN A 33 21.05 -14.39 7.22
N ILE A 34 21.15 -13.28 6.50
CA ILE A 34 20.04 -12.70 5.74
C ILE A 34 20.35 -12.76 4.26
N GLU A 35 19.30 -12.86 3.45
CA GLU A 35 19.41 -12.75 2.00
C GLU A 35 19.80 -11.33 1.61
N VAL A 36 20.75 -11.17 0.70
CA VAL A 36 21.13 -9.89 0.11
C VAL A 36 20.70 -9.89 -1.33
N ILE A 37 19.87 -8.92 -1.71
CA ILE A 37 19.32 -8.78 -3.05
C ILE A 37 19.87 -7.49 -3.66
N CYS A 38 20.79 -7.61 -4.61
CA CYS A 38 21.37 -6.49 -5.34
C CYS A 38 20.61 -6.25 -6.64
N TYR A 39 19.96 -5.10 -6.74
CA TYR A 39 19.22 -4.70 -7.94
C TYR A 39 20.16 -4.45 -9.13
N GLU A 40 19.61 -4.54 -10.34
CA GLU A 40 20.35 -4.26 -11.56
C GLU A 40 21.07 -2.89 -11.48
N GLY A 41 22.36 -2.86 -11.82
CA GLY A 41 23.19 -1.65 -11.78
C GLY A 41 23.92 -1.39 -10.46
N VAL A 42 23.66 -2.15 -9.40
CA VAL A 42 24.45 -2.10 -8.16
C VAL A 42 25.84 -2.70 -8.42
N THR A 43 26.88 -2.07 -7.87
CA THR A 43 28.25 -2.58 -7.94
C THR A 43 28.60 -3.43 -6.71
N ALA A 44 29.55 -4.34 -6.87
CA ALA A 44 30.04 -5.14 -5.74
C ALA A 44 30.68 -4.24 -4.65
N GLU A 45 31.35 -3.16 -5.03
CA GLU A 45 31.92 -2.20 -4.07
C GLU A 45 30.84 -1.54 -3.21
N TYR A 46 29.71 -1.15 -3.81
CA TYR A 46 28.61 -0.56 -3.07
C TYR A 46 27.91 -1.59 -2.19
N ALA A 47 27.67 -2.80 -2.69
CA ALA A 47 27.10 -3.88 -1.89
C ALA A 47 27.99 -4.23 -0.68
N ALA A 48 29.31 -4.26 -0.86
CA ALA A 48 30.27 -4.45 0.23
C ALA A 48 30.25 -3.31 1.25
N GLN A 49 29.91 -2.09 0.83
CA GLN A 49 29.73 -0.95 1.72
C GLN A 49 28.42 -1.08 2.52
N SER A 50 27.32 -1.48 1.87
CA SER A 50 26.04 -1.75 2.55
C SER A 50 26.14 -2.87 3.58
N ILE A 51 26.84 -3.97 3.28
CA ILE A 51 27.09 -5.05 4.24
C ILE A 51 27.93 -4.56 5.43
N ARG A 52 28.88 -3.64 5.21
CA ARG A 52 29.63 -3.02 6.31
C ARG A 52 28.72 -2.18 7.21
N TRP A 53 27.82 -1.38 6.63
CA TRP A 53 26.83 -0.63 7.41
C TRP A 53 25.87 -1.55 8.19
N LEU A 54 25.47 -2.69 7.61
CA LEU A 54 24.69 -3.71 8.30
C LEU A 54 25.45 -4.25 9.53
N ALA A 55 26.75 -4.47 9.40
CA ALA A 55 27.60 -4.93 10.49
C ALA A 55 27.85 -3.87 11.58
N GLU A 56 27.61 -2.59 11.29
CA GLU A 56 27.75 -1.46 12.21
C GLU A 56 26.46 -1.14 12.97
N VAL A 57 25.35 -1.85 12.69
CA VAL A 57 24.09 -1.70 13.43
C VAL A 57 24.31 -2.02 14.91
N ASP A 58 24.00 -1.03 15.77
CA ASP A 58 24.18 -1.11 17.21
C ASP A 58 22.86 -1.24 17.99
N GLU A 59 22.95 -1.42 19.30
CA GLU A 59 21.76 -1.56 20.16
C GLU A 59 20.87 -0.31 20.15
N ALA A 60 21.43 0.89 19.96
CA ALA A 60 20.65 2.12 19.96
C ALA A 60 19.72 2.16 18.74
N LEU A 61 20.25 1.84 17.55
CA LEU A 61 19.46 1.74 16.33
C LEU A 61 18.44 0.59 16.41
N VAL A 62 18.81 -0.55 16.97
CA VAL A 62 17.85 -1.66 17.14
C VAL A 62 16.72 -1.30 18.10
N ARG A 63 16.99 -0.55 19.18
CA ARG A 63 15.94 -0.04 20.06
C ARG A 63 15.00 0.92 19.33
N GLU A 64 15.52 1.77 18.46
CA GLU A 64 14.70 2.64 17.61
C GLU A 64 13.80 1.83 16.67
N ILE A 65 14.35 0.84 15.98
CA ILE A 65 13.61 -0.12 15.13
C ILE A 65 12.49 -0.77 15.93
N CYS A 66 12.81 -1.33 17.09
CA CYS A 66 11.86 -2.03 17.95
C CYS A 66 10.75 -1.10 18.47
N GLN A 67 11.07 0.15 18.79
CA GLN A 67 10.08 1.12 19.23
C GLN A 67 9.03 1.40 18.14
N TYR A 68 9.45 1.54 16.89
CA TYR A 68 8.53 1.75 15.78
C TYR A 68 7.77 0.47 15.39
N ALA A 69 8.41 -0.70 15.47
CA ALA A 69 7.73 -1.99 15.29
C ALA A 69 6.66 -2.22 16.37
N LEU A 70 6.90 -1.78 17.61
CA LEU A 70 5.91 -1.84 18.68
C LEU A 70 4.69 -0.95 18.39
N TYR A 71 4.88 0.24 17.80
CA TYR A 71 3.75 1.06 17.36
C TYR A 71 2.96 0.39 16.25
N TYR A 72 3.64 -0.30 15.33
CA TYR A 72 2.98 -1.09 14.30
C TYR A 72 2.13 -2.20 14.89
N LEU A 73 2.72 -3.02 15.77
CA LEU A 73 2.00 -4.04 16.51
C LEU A 73 0.78 -3.46 17.27
N GLN A 74 0.94 -2.35 17.98
CA GLN A 74 -0.15 -1.73 18.74
C GLN A 74 -1.32 -1.30 17.84
N ASP A 75 -1.04 -0.65 16.70
CA ASP A 75 -2.10 -0.24 15.77
C ASP A 75 -2.84 -1.45 15.19
N GLU A 76 -2.14 -2.54 14.93
CA GLU A 76 -2.72 -3.79 14.43
C GLU A 76 -3.60 -4.48 15.48
N LEU A 77 -3.16 -4.48 16.74
CA LEU A 77 -3.96 -4.99 17.86
C LEU A 77 -5.21 -4.13 18.14
N GLU A 78 -5.15 -2.82 17.93
CA GLU A 78 -6.28 -1.90 18.13
C GLU A 78 -7.28 -1.91 16.96
N SER A 79 -6.78 -2.02 15.73
CA SER A 79 -7.59 -1.92 14.51
C SER A 79 -8.23 -3.24 14.08
N THR A 80 -7.75 -4.37 14.63
CA THR A 80 -8.23 -5.70 14.26
C THR A 80 -8.60 -6.53 15.49
N SER A 81 -9.39 -7.59 15.29
CA SER A 81 -9.59 -8.62 16.32
C SER A 81 -8.45 -9.65 16.36
N LYS A 82 -7.33 -9.43 15.63
CA LYS A 82 -6.22 -10.39 15.53
C LYS A 82 -5.51 -10.62 16.86
N GLY A 83 -5.65 -9.71 17.83
CA GLY A 83 -5.10 -9.90 19.17
C GLY A 83 -5.59 -11.18 19.87
N GLU A 84 -6.76 -11.72 19.50
CA GLU A 84 -7.28 -13.00 20.02
C GLU A 84 -6.58 -14.23 19.40
N LEU A 85 -5.85 -14.06 18.30
CA LEU A 85 -5.14 -15.12 17.58
C LEU A 85 -3.65 -15.17 17.91
N LEU A 86 -3.12 -14.13 18.56
CA LEU A 86 -1.72 -13.99 18.92
C LEU A 86 -1.49 -14.41 20.39
N ASP A 87 -0.23 -14.66 20.73
CA ASP A 87 0.21 -14.94 22.11
C ASP A 87 -0.30 -13.85 23.07
N GLU A 88 -0.92 -14.22 24.20
CA GLU A 88 -1.41 -13.25 25.20
C GLU A 88 -0.30 -12.32 25.69
N ASP A 89 0.95 -12.79 25.69
CA ASP A 89 2.11 -12.02 26.12
C ASP A 89 2.47 -10.89 25.13
N ILE A 90 2.08 -11.00 23.86
CA ILE A 90 2.31 -9.94 22.86
C ILE A 90 1.58 -8.65 23.22
N GLN A 91 0.43 -8.77 23.89
CA GLN A 91 -0.39 -7.63 24.32
C GLN A 91 0.19 -6.91 25.55
N ARG A 92 1.24 -7.47 26.18
CA ARG A 92 1.84 -6.98 27.42
C ARG A 92 3.30 -6.55 27.27
N ILE A 93 3.78 -6.39 26.03
CA ILE A 93 5.14 -5.90 25.77
C ILE A 93 5.27 -4.46 26.30
N GLU A 94 6.12 -4.28 27.31
CA GLU A 94 6.45 -2.95 27.86
C GLU A 94 7.82 -2.45 27.36
N GLU A 95 8.81 -3.35 27.24
CA GLU A 95 10.15 -3.02 26.77
C GLU A 95 10.26 -3.25 25.25
N PRO A 96 10.67 -2.25 24.44
CA PRO A 96 10.67 -2.36 22.98
C PRO A 96 11.40 -3.59 22.45
N LEU A 97 12.56 -3.96 23.02
CA LEU A 97 13.35 -5.10 22.55
C LEU A 97 12.63 -6.45 22.67
N GLU A 98 11.60 -6.57 23.50
CA GLU A 98 10.83 -7.82 23.61
C GLU A 98 10.06 -8.13 22.31
N VAL A 99 9.78 -7.13 21.47
CA VAL A 99 9.12 -7.30 20.17
C VAL A 99 9.92 -8.21 19.24
N LEU A 100 11.24 -8.29 19.41
CA LEU A 100 12.13 -9.16 18.62
C LEU A 100 11.80 -10.65 18.75
N ARG A 101 10.99 -11.06 19.74
CA ARG A 101 10.47 -12.43 19.83
C ARG A 101 9.47 -12.78 18.72
N TYR A 102 8.85 -11.77 18.12
CA TYR A 102 7.70 -11.89 17.21
C TYR A 102 7.99 -11.28 15.83
N MET A 103 9.25 -10.96 15.56
CA MET A 103 9.68 -10.46 14.27
C MET A 103 11.10 -10.89 13.94
N GLU A 104 11.39 -10.96 12.65
CA GLU A 104 12.73 -11.24 12.14
C GLU A 104 13.00 -10.43 10.87
N PHE A 105 14.26 -10.06 10.64
CA PHE A 105 14.71 -9.57 9.34
C PHE A 105 15.30 -10.71 8.54
N CYS A 106 14.82 -10.92 7.33
CA CYS A 106 15.25 -12.02 6.46
C CYS A 106 15.98 -11.54 5.20
N SER A 107 15.81 -10.27 4.80
CA SER A 107 16.50 -9.73 3.63
C SER A 107 17.06 -8.31 3.80
N LEU A 108 18.08 -8.01 3.01
CA LEU A 108 18.63 -6.68 2.75
C LEU A 108 18.57 -6.40 1.24
N ASP A 109 17.75 -5.44 0.86
CA ASP A 109 17.54 -5.03 -0.53
C ASP A 109 18.44 -3.84 -0.90
N ILE A 110 19.46 -4.08 -1.74
CA ILE A 110 20.41 -3.06 -2.17
C ILE A 110 19.98 -2.50 -3.52
N LYS A 111 19.51 -1.24 -3.52
CA LYS A 111 19.15 -0.47 -4.71
C LYS A 111 20.32 0.42 -5.15
N ILE A 112 20.29 0.92 -6.39
CA ILE A 112 21.27 1.89 -6.87
C ILE A 112 21.23 3.15 -5.97
N PRO A 113 22.36 3.60 -5.41
CA PRO A 113 22.38 4.80 -4.58
C PRO A 113 22.17 6.07 -5.41
N LYS A 114 21.43 7.04 -4.86
CA LYS A 114 21.54 8.44 -5.31
C LYS A 114 22.83 9.08 -4.79
N GLU A 115 23.18 8.80 -3.54
CA GLU A 115 24.37 9.32 -2.85
C GLU A 115 25.15 8.15 -2.22
N PRO A 116 26.18 7.60 -2.90
CA PRO A 116 26.85 6.38 -2.47
C PRO A 116 27.56 6.44 -1.11
N GLU A 117 27.86 7.65 -0.63
CA GLU A 117 28.58 7.87 0.64
C GLU A 117 27.64 7.88 1.85
N ILE A 118 26.32 8.01 1.64
CA ILE A 118 25.35 8.06 2.73
C ILE A 118 24.97 6.63 3.12
N PRO A 119 25.12 6.24 4.41
CA PRO A 119 24.71 4.94 4.89
C PRO A 119 23.20 4.74 4.72
N VAL A 120 22.82 3.69 3.99
CA VAL A 120 21.43 3.26 3.84
C VAL A 120 21.30 1.76 4.00
N LEU A 121 20.25 1.32 4.67
CA LEU A 121 19.83 -0.07 4.75
C LEU A 121 18.34 -0.14 4.45
N ASN A 122 17.95 -1.17 3.72
CA ASN A 122 16.57 -1.45 3.34
C ASN A 122 16.31 -2.90 3.69
N LEU A 123 15.75 -3.10 4.88
CA LEU A 123 15.57 -4.40 5.51
C LEU A 123 14.12 -4.83 5.39
N SER A 124 13.93 -6.11 5.12
CA SER A 124 12.61 -6.72 4.99
C SER A 124 12.55 -7.96 5.86
N GLY A 125 11.36 -8.29 6.34
CA GLY A 125 11.22 -9.26 7.41
C GLY A 125 9.81 -9.78 7.59
N GLY A 126 9.66 -10.73 8.50
CA GLY A 126 8.37 -11.25 8.94
C GLY A 126 8.00 -10.72 10.31
N CYS A 127 6.70 -10.70 10.60
CA CYS A 127 6.18 -10.51 11.95
C CYS A 127 4.89 -11.31 12.16
N ASP A 128 4.64 -11.73 13.40
CA ASP A 128 3.51 -12.60 13.74
C ASP A 128 2.15 -11.89 13.57
N TRP A 129 2.09 -10.56 13.71
CA TRP A 129 0.83 -9.82 13.63
C TRP A 129 0.36 -9.58 12.19
N GLN A 130 1.28 -9.60 11.23
CA GLN A 130 1.02 -9.34 9.81
C GLN A 130 1.80 -10.33 8.93
N GLU A 131 1.51 -11.62 9.07
CA GLU A 131 2.22 -12.72 8.38
C GLU A 131 2.28 -12.55 6.84
N ASP A 132 1.22 -12.01 6.23
CA ASP A 132 1.14 -11.85 4.77
C ASP A 132 1.90 -10.61 4.25
N GLU A 133 1.98 -9.53 5.04
CA GLU A 133 2.60 -8.26 4.63
C GLU A 133 4.01 -8.05 5.20
N GLY A 134 4.32 -8.71 6.32
CA GLY A 134 5.60 -8.65 7.00
C GLY A 134 6.01 -7.25 7.47
N LEU A 135 7.31 -7.02 7.42
CA LEU A 135 7.96 -5.79 7.86
C LEU A 135 8.83 -5.20 6.77
N HIS A 136 8.85 -3.88 6.73
CA HIS A 136 9.77 -3.10 5.93
C HIS A 136 10.38 -1.98 6.76
N CYS A 137 11.70 -1.95 6.82
CA CYS A 137 12.47 -1.02 7.63
C CYS A 137 13.52 -0.32 6.76
N LEU A 138 13.38 1.00 6.59
CA LEU A 138 14.36 1.83 5.89
C LEU A 138 15.17 2.63 6.89
N ILE A 139 16.48 2.53 6.78
CA ILE A 139 17.44 3.24 7.63
C ILE A 139 18.29 4.14 6.74
N LYS A 140 18.43 5.40 7.13
CA LYS A 140 19.26 6.39 6.44
C LYS A 140 20.06 7.19 7.45
N ASN A 141 21.38 7.22 7.25
CA ASN A 141 22.32 7.95 8.12
C ASN A 141 22.17 7.61 9.61
N GLY A 142 22.01 6.32 9.92
CA GLY A 142 21.90 5.81 11.29
C GLY A 142 20.55 6.02 11.97
N HIS A 143 19.51 6.43 11.23
CA HIS A 143 18.15 6.63 11.76
C HIS A 143 17.13 5.88 10.93
N VAL A 144 16.06 5.41 11.59
CA VAL A 144 14.94 4.79 10.90
C VAL A 144 14.09 5.88 10.26
N VAL A 145 13.91 5.80 8.95
CA VAL A 145 13.08 6.74 8.17
C VAL A 145 11.78 6.11 7.69
N TYR A 146 11.67 4.79 7.77
CA TYR A 146 10.44 4.04 7.52
C TYR A 146 10.38 2.79 8.38
N MET A 147 9.21 2.52 8.95
CA MET A 147 8.84 1.25 9.57
C MET A 147 7.37 1.00 9.29
N GLY A 148 6.98 -0.20 8.86
CA GLY A 148 5.60 -0.58 8.58
C GLY A 148 5.51 -1.90 7.82
N SER A 149 4.36 -2.15 7.18
CA SER A 149 4.21 -3.26 6.25
C SER A 149 5.08 -3.09 5.01
N TRP A 150 5.32 -4.18 4.29
CA TRP A 150 5.99 -4.12 3.00
C TRP A 150 5.22 -3.25 2.01
N ASN A 151 5.83 -2.15 1.55
CA ASN A 151 5.18 -1.16 0.69
C ASN A 151 6.08 -0.64 -0.45
N ASP A 152 7.10 -1.39 -0.85
CA ASP A 152 8.05 -1.05 -1.94
C ASP A 152 8.67 0.35 -1.82
N GLU A 153 8.69 0.94 -0.62
CA GLU A 153 9.18 2.30 -0.40
C GLU A 153 10.67 2.43 -0.78
N ASP A 154 11.06 3.61 -1.22
CA ASP A 154 12.42 3.95 -1.58
C ASP A 154 12.99 4.91 -0.53
N VAL A 155 14.10 4.53 0.11
CA VAL A 155 14.83 5.35 1.10
C VAL A 155 15.23 6.74 0.56
N TRP A 156 15.25 6.89 -0.76
CA TRP A 156 15.55 8.15 -1.44
C TRP A 156 14.31 8.96 -1.86
N ASP A 157 13.09 8.53 -1.55
CA ASP A 157 11.88 9.33 -1.76
C ASP A 157 11.73 10.35 -0.63
N GLU A 158 11.84 11.63 -0.98
CA GLU A 158 11.70 12.75 -0.04
C GLU A 158 10.30 12.81 0.59
N ARG A 159 9.31 12.14 -0.01
CA ARG A 159 7.92 12.11 0.46
C ARG A 159 7.67 11.07 1.54
N LEU A 160 8.66 10.24 1.90
CA LEU A 160 8.56 9.22 2.94
C LEU A 160 8.08 9.74 4.30
N LEU A 161 8.46 10.98 4.61
CA LEU A 161 8.12 11.67 5.87
C LEU A 161 7.05 12.75 5.68
N ASN A 162 6.36 12.76 4.54
CA ASN A 162 5.20 13.64 4.37
C ASN A 162 4.10 13.26 5.36
N ASP A 163 3.36 14.26 5.82
CA ASP A 163 2.25 14.09 6.75
C ASP A 163 1.25 13.01 6.34
N ASP A 164 1.04 12.80 5.03
CA ASP A 164 0.08 11.81 4.50
C ASP A 164 0.55 10.36 4.66
N LYS A 165 1.84 10.13 4.92
CA LYS A 165 2.43 8.81 5.16
C LYS A 165 2.23 8.30 6.59
N TYR A 166 1.65 9.11 7.49
CA TYR A 166 1.44 8.75 8.90
C TYR A 166 0.56 7.51 9.13
N LEU A 167 -0.17 7.07 8.10
CA LEU A 167 -0.98 5.85 8.14
C LEU A 167 -0.16 4.57 7.92
N SER A 168 0.98 4.65 7.23
CA SER A 168 1.78 3.48 6.86
C SER A 168 3.25 3.56 7.29
N ASN A 169 3.71 4.72 7.77
CA ASN A 169 5.06 4.93 8.28
C ASN A 169 5.02 5.22 9.79
N TYR A 170 5.38 4.22 10.60
CA TYR A 170 5.34 4.28 12.05
C TYR A 170 6.43 5.15 12.68
N VAL A 171 7.39 5.65 11.90
CA VAL A 171 8.28 6.75 12.34
C VAL A 171 7.49 8.01 12.68
N LEU A 172 6.35 8.22 12.01
CA LEU A 172 5.45 9.37 12.24
C LEU A 172 4.44 9.12 13.36
N TYR A 173 4.40 7.90 13.93
CA TYR A 173 3.41 7.51 14.94
C TYR A 173 3.37 8.42 16.17
N PRO A 174 4.50 8.90 16.74
CA PRO A 174 4.48 9.83 17.86
C PRO A 174 3.72 11.14 17.59
N GLN A 175 3.55 11.51 16.33
CA GLN A 175 2.83 12.72 15.90
C GLN A 175 1.47 12.40 15.26
N ARG A 176 1.05 11.12 15.27
CA ARG A 176 -0.14 10.61 14.57
C ARG A 176 -1.40 11.42 14.86
N GLU A 177 -1.67 11.76 16.11
CA GLU A 177 -2.87 12.52 16.47
C GLU A 177 -2.87 13.95 15.90
N VAL A 178 -1.70 14.62 15.89
CA VAL A 178 -1.55 15.95 15.28
C VAL A 178 -1.74 15.87 13.76
N LEU A 179 -1.12 14.87 13.13
CA LEU A 179 -1.21 14.64 11.70
C LEU A 179 -2.65 14.28 11.27
N ARG A 180 -3.34 13.48 12.07
CA ARG A 180 -4.76 13.12 11.89
C ARG A 180 -5.66 14.34 11.94
N GLN A 181 -5.45 15.24 12.91
CA GLN A 181 -6.19 16.50 13.00
C GLN A 181 -5.95 17.39 11.77
N LYS A 182 -4.68 17.53 11.36
CA LYS A 182 -4.31 18.29 10.15
C LYS A 182 -4.93 17.68 8.88
N ALA A 183 -4.98 16.36 8.76
CA ALA A 183 -5.66 15.68 7.66
C ALA A 183 -7.17 15.95 7.68
N ALA A 184 -7.83 15.88 8.84
CA ALA A 184 -9.24 16.19 8.99
C ALA A 184 -9.58 17.64 8.64
N GLU A 185 -8.72 18.60 8.99
CA GLU A 185 -8.87 20.01 8.61
C GLU A 185 -8.72 20.21 7.09
N ARG A 186 -7.72 19.57 6.47
CA ARG A 186 -7.56 19.59 5.01
C ARG A 186 -8.79 19.02 4.31
N LEU A 187 -9.35 17.92 4.82
CA LEU A 187 -10.57 17.29 4.30
C LEU A 187 -11.80 18.20 4.41
N LYS A 188 -11.90 19.00 5.49
CA LYS A 188 -12.98 20.00 5.64
C LYS A 188 -12.84 21.15 4.64
N GLN A 189 -11.61 21.58 4.36
CA GLN A 189 -11.34 22.67 3.41
C GLN A 189 -11.48 22.22 1.96
N HIS A 190 -11.08 20.99 1.68
CA HIS A 190 -11.07 20.38 0.36
C HIS A 190 -11.72 18.99 0.45
N PRO A 191 -13.06 18.93 0.58
CA PRO A 191 -13.75 17.65 0.64
C PRO A 191 -13.45 16.86 -0.64
N PRO A 192 -13.21 15.54 -0.55
CA PRO A 192 -13.02 14.73 -1.73
C PRO A 192 -14.25 14.88 -2.62
N LYS A 193 -14.03 15.08 -3.91
CA LYS A 193 -15.13 15.03 -4.87
C LYS A 193 -15.77 13.66 -4.73
N LYS A 194 -17.09 13.62 -4.48
CA LYS A 194 -17.83 12.37 -4.60
C LYS A 194 -17.66 11.91 -6.04
N ILE A 195 -17.06 10.73 -6.21
CA ILE A 195 -16.93 10.08 -7.50
C ILE A 195 -18.08 9.07 -7.56
N PRO A 196 -19.17 9.35 -8.28
CA PRO A 196 -20.41 8.59 -8.13
C PRO A 196 -20.26 7.11 -8.50
N HIS A 197 -19.28 6.77 -9.33
CA HIS A 197 -19.02 5.39 -9.72
C HIS A 197 -18.25 4.53 -8.72
N LEU A 198 -17.74 5.12 -7.63
CA LEU A 198 -17.15 4.35 -6.53
C LEU A 198 -18.23 3.72 -5.64
N GLU A 199 -19.48 4.19 -5.74
CA GLU A 199 -20.63 3.61 -5.03
C GLU A 199 -21.08 2.27 -5.66
N PHE A 200 -20.72 2.03 -6.93
CA PHE A 200 -21.03 0.79 -7.63
C PHE A 200 -19.85 -0.19 -7.62
N ALA A 201 -20.12 -1.44 -7.24
CA ALA A 201 -19.14 -2.52 -7.27
C ALA A 201 -18.50 -2.66 -8.66
N MET A 202 -17.19 -2.96 -8.72
CA MET A 202 -16.41 -3.05 -9.97
C MET A 202 -17.02 -3.97 -11.04
N ASN A 203 -17.69 -5.03 -10.60
CA ASN A 203 -18.37 -6.02 -11.45
C ASN A 203 -19.85 -5.72 -11.68
N SER A 204 -20.36 -4.57 -11.22
CA SER A 204 -21.76 -4.22 -11.36
C SER A 204 -22.15 -4.03 -12.83
N PRO A 205 -23.37 -4.43 -13.20
CA PRO A 205 -23.96 -4.09 -14.49
C PRO A 205 -23.96 -2.59 -14.80
N VAL A 206 -24.07 -1.71 -13.79
CA VAL A 206 -23.97 -0.25 -13.96
C VAL A 206 -22.61 0.14 -14.53
N ARG A 207 -21.50 -0.34 -13.93
CA ARG A 207 -20.15 -0.08 -14.46
C ARG A 207 -19.98 -0.66 -15.86
N LYS A 208 -20.53 -1.84 -16.13
CA LYS A 208 -20.52 -2.42 -17.49
C LYS A 208 -21.26 -1.55 -18.51
N PHE A 209 -22.43 -1.03 -18.14
CA PHE A 209 -23.20 -0.10 -18.95
C PHE A 209 -22.37 1.16 -19.24
N VAL A 210 -21.87 1.85 -18.21
CA VAL A 210 -21.22 3.15 -18.39
C VAL A 210 -19.84 3.02 -19.04
N GLU A 211 -19.00 2.13 -18.53
CA GLU A 211 -17.57 2.09 -18.90
C GLU A 211 -17.30 1.31 -20.19
N PHE A 212 -18.27 0.54 -20.68
CA PHE A 212 -18.12 -0.25 -21.91
C PHE A 212 -19.21 0.06 -22.94
N VAL A 213 -20.49 -0.05 -22.56
CA VAL A 213 -21.59 0.13 -23.54
C VAL A 213 -21.68 1.60 -23.96
N LEU A 214 -21.76 2.52 -23.00
CA LEU A 214 -21.90 3.95 -23.26
C LEU A 214 -20.63 4.53 -23.89
N VAL A 215 -19.45 4.21 -23.33
CA VAL A 215 -18.14 4.54 -23.92
C VAL A 215 -18.05 4.09 -25.38
N GLY A 216 -18.44 2.84 -25.68
CA GLY A 216 -18.37 2.29 -27.03
C GLY A 216 -19.36 2.96 -27.99
N ALA A 217 -20.58 3.23 -27.54
CA ALA A 217 -21.63 3.82 -28.36
C ALA A 217 -21.43 5.32 -28.63
N GLU A 218 -20.93 6.07 -27.65
CA GLU A 218 -20.77 7.52 -27.71
C GLU A 218 -19.34 7.95 -28.09
N HIS A 219 -18.41 6.99 -28.24
CA HIS A 219 -17.00 7.23 -28.53
C HIS A 219 -16.33 8.24 -27.58
N CYS A 220 -16.62 8.13 -26.28
CA CYS A 220 -16.11 9.04 -25.24
C CYS A 220 -15.21 8.30 -24.23
N THR A 221 -14.49 9.04 -23.39
CA THR A 221 -13.72 8.44 -22.29
C THR A 221 -14.63 7.90 -21.19
N ARG A 222 -14.09 7.07 -20.28
CA ARG A 222 -14.85 6.61 -19.10
C ARG A 222 -15.31 7.77 -18.22
N GLU A 223 -14.45 8.78 -18.04
CA GLU A 223 -14.77 9.98 -17.26
C GLU A 223 -15.92 10.77 -17.89
N GLU A 224 -15.89 10.94 -19.22
CA GLU A 224 -16.98 11.59 -19.96
C GLU A 224 -18.28 10.78 -19.91
N ALA A 225 -18.21 9.45 -19.96
CA ALA A 225 -19.38 8.58 -19.86
C ALA A 225 -20.05 8.67 -18.48
N TRP A 226 -19.26 8.69 -17.41
CA TRP A 226 -19.78 8.94 -16.05
C TRP A 226 -20.38 10.33 -15.92
N ALA A 227 -19.71 11.37 -16.42
CA ALA A 227 -20.23 12.74 -16.41
C ALA A 227 -21.54 12.89 -17.21
N LYS A 228 -21.75 12.08 -18.26
CA LYS A 228 -23.00 12.03 -19.02
C LYS A 228 -24.15 11.38 -18.26
N LEU A 229 -23.85 10.42 -17.38
CA LEU A 229 -24.83 9.79 -16.51
C LEU A 229 -25.12 10.67 -15.27
N GLU A 230 -24.13 11.40 -14.78
CA GLU A 230 -24.27 12.36 -13.70
C GLU A 230 -25.35 13.41 -14.03
N GLY A 231 -26.35 13.54 -13.15
CA GLY A 231 -27.46 14.48 -13.31
C GLY A 231 -28.65 13.94 -14.11
N THR A 232 -28.61 12.69 -14.56
CA THR A 232 -29.78 12.00 -15.10
C THR A 232 -30.72 11.52 -13.99
N ARG A 233 -32.00 11.35 -14.31
CA ARG A 233 -32.97 10.71 -13.43
C ARG A 233 -32.64 9.24 -13.22
N LEU A 234 -32.13 8.54 -14.23
CA LEU A 234 -31.66 7.17 -14.11
C LEU A 234 -30.57 7.04 -13.03
N MET A 235 -29.63 7.98 -12.96
CA MET A 235 -28.62 8.01 -11.91
C MET A 235 -29.23 8.22 -10.53
N ALA A 236 -30.21 9.12 -10.41
CA ALA A 236 -30.92 9.33 -9.15
C ALA A 236 -31.66 8.05 -8.70
N LEU A 237 -32.31 7.33 -9.62
CA LEU A 237 -32.98 6.07 -9.32
C LEU A 237 -32.00 4.97 -8.88
N LEU A 238 -30.84 4.86 -9.54
CA LEU A 238 -29.79 3.92 -9.13
C LEU A 238 -29.24 4.21 -7.72
N GLN A 239 -29.34 5.46 -7.25
CA GLN A 239 -28.96 5.87 -5.90
C GLN A 239 -30.10 5.71 -4.88
N GLU A 240 -31.35 5.92 -5.31
CA GLU A 240 -32.56 5.76 -4.49
C GLU A 240 -32.88 4.28 -4.23
N ASP A 241 -32.71 3.42 -5.23
CA ASP A 241 -32.92 1.97 -5.15
C ASP A 241 -31.68 1.18 -5.61
N PRO A 242 -30.85 0.69 -4.67
CA PRO A 242 -29.67 -0.11 -4.99
C PRO A 242 -29.95 -1.41 -5.73
N SER A 243 -31.19 -1.92 -5.74
CA SER A 243 -31.54 -3.16 -6.45
C SER A 243 -31.44 -3.00 -7.97
N LEU A 244 -31.72 -1.79 -8.48
CA LEU A 244 -31.55 -1.43 -9.90
C LEU A 244 -30.11 -1.56 -10.38
N ALA A 245 -29.13 -1.44 -9.48
CA ALA A 245 -27.72 -1.60 -9.85
C ALA A 245 -27.37 -3.05 -10.24
N GLY A 246 -28.24 -4.02 -9.92
CA GLY A 246 -28.12 -5.43 -10.31
C GLY A 246 -28.77 -5.76 -11.66
N GLU A 247 -29.49 -4.82 -12.28
CA GLU A 247 -30.20 -5.03 -13.55
C GLU A 247 -29.26 -5.07 -14.76
N ASP A 248 -29.68 -5.73 -15.85
CA ASP A 248 -28.81 -5.92 -17.01
C ASP A 248 -28.29 -4.60 -17.61
N ALA A 249 -27.01 -4.57 -17.97
CA ALA A 249 -26.35 -3.39 -18.53
C ALA A 249 -27.04 -2.87 -19.81
N SER A 250 -27.67 -3.75 -20.60
CA SER A 250 -28.40 -3.36 -21.81
C SER A 250 -29.73 -2.70 -21.47
N LEU A 251 -30.39 -3.12 -20.38
CA LEU A 251 -31.59 -2.46 -19.87
C LEU A 251 -31.25 -1.05 -19.39
N LEU A 252 -30.20 -0.90 -18.59
CA LEU A 252 -29.73 0.41 -18.10
C LEU A 252 -29.34 1.34 -19.27
N TYR A 253 -28.65 0.82 -20.28
CA TYR A 253 -28.32 1.58 -21.49
C TYR A 253 -29.58 2.06 -22.24
N ARG A 254 -30.60 1.19 -22.36
CA ARG A 254 -31.88 1.58 -22.98
C ARG A 254 -32.60 2.65 -22.18
N CYS A 255 -32.63 2.53 -20.87
CA CYS A 255 -33.23 3.53 -19.99
C CYS A 255 -32.51 4.89 -20.17
N TYR A 256 -31.18 4.88 -20.20
CA TYR A 256 -30.39 6.08 -20.46
C TYR A 256 -30.72 6.72 -21.82
N CYS A 257 -30.80 5.93 -22.89
CA CYS A 257 -31.20 6.44 -24.20
C CYS A 257 -32.64 6.96 -24.20
N MET A 258 -33.58 6.28 -23.53
CA MET A 258 -34.97 6.73 -23.42
C MET A 258 -35.10 8.04 -22.65
N GLU A 259 -34.38 8.19 -21.54
CA GLU A 259 -34.39 9.45 -20.79
C GLU A 259 -33.90 10.60 -21.68
N ARG A 260 -32.81 10.38 -22.42
CA ARG A 260 -32.25 11.37 -23.34
C ARG A 260 -33.20 11.72 -24.49
N ASP A 261 -33.84 10.72 -25.08
CA ASP A 261 -34.55 10.86 -26.35
C ASP A 261 -36.06 11.15 -26.17
N SER A 262 -36.66 10.69 -25.08
CA SER A 262 -38.11 10.75 -24.80
C SER A 262 -38.43 11.45 -23.47
N GLY A 263 -37.51 11.44 -22.51
CA GLY A 263 -37.65 12.10 -21.21
C GLY A 263 -37.72 11.12 -20.05
N ALA A 264 -37.58 11.66 -18.83
CA ALA A 264 -37.48 10.86 -17.60
C ALA A 264 -38.76 10.07 -17.27
N GLU A 265 -39.95 10.65 -17.49
CA GLU A 265 -41.23 10.00 -17.20
C GLU A 265 -41.41 8.72 -18.05
N ASP A 266 -41.11 8.80 -19.34
CA ASP A 266 -41.20 7.64 -20.23
C ASP A 266 -40.20 6.54 -19.84
N MET A 267 -38.97 6.95 -19.48
CA MET A 267 -37.93 6.04 -18.96
C MET A 267 -38.39 5.31 -17.69
N GLU A 268 -38.98 6.02 -16.73
CA GLU A 268 -39.46 5.43 -15.48
C GLU A 268 -40.58 4.42 -15.71
N VAL A 269 -41.55 4.74 -16.58
CA VAL A 269 -42.62 3.80 -16.95
C VAL A 269 -42.03 2.55 -17.59
N TYR A 270 -41.09 2.70 -18.52
CA TYR A 270 -40.43 1.55 -19.15
C TYR A 270 -39.65 0.72 -18.14
N LEU A 271 -38.90 1.37 -17.25
CA LEU A 271 -38.12 0.67 -16.22
C LEU A 271 -39.05 -0.13 -15.31
N TRP A 272 -40.16 0.47 -14.84
CA TRP A 272 -41.19 -0.20 -14.05
C TRP A 272 -41.76 -1.43 -14.76
N GLU A 273 -42.09 -1.32 -16.05
CA GLU A 273 -42.62 -2.44 -16.83
C GLU A 273 -41.62 -3.60 -16.97
N GLN A 274 -40.32 -3.32 -17.01
CA GLN A 274 -39.29 -4.34 -17.16
C GLN A 274 -38.91 -5.00 -15.82
N THR A 275 -38.89 -4.25 -14.72
CA THR A 275 -38.35 -4.72 -13.43
C THR A 275 -39.43 -5.06 -12.40
N HIS A 276 -40.66 -4.56 -12.57
CA HIS A 276 -41.75 -4.64 -11.58
C HIS A 276 -41.37 -4.04 -10.21
N LEU A 277 -40.38 -3.16 -10.17
CA LEU A 277 -39.99 -2.43 -8.96
C LEU A 277 -40.97 -1.29 -8.73
N ASP A 278 -41.42 -1.08 -7.50
CA ASP A 278 -42.22 0.11 -7.15
C ASP A 278 -41.30 1.34 -7.15
N LEU A 279 -41.28 2.07 -8.28
CA LEU A 279 -40.53 3.33 -8.48
C LEU A 279 -41.26 4.55 -7.90
#